data_AF-A0A1L1PG96-F1
#
_entry.id   AF-A0A1L1PG96-F1
#
_cell.length_a   1.000
_cell.length_b   1.000
_cell.length_c   1.000
_cell.angle_alpha   90.00
_cell.angle_beta   90.00
_cell.angle_gamma   90.00
#
_symmetry.space_group_name_H-M   'P 1'
#
loop_
_entity.id
_entity.type
_entity.pdbx_description
1 polymer ?
#
loop_
_entity_poly.entity_id
_entity_poly.type
_entity_poly.pdbx_seq_one_letter_code
_entity_poly.pdbx_strand_id
1 'polypeptide(L)'
;MTDRRVAAHIAETGSQPAPGNEASRVLGEVLSRAGAGSAVATFTPETASAPWPPDQAAHWLVESLARPWPPLVGPVFVVEVLRRDTASSAIVATGMDAFGDAPWPDAQHGVFAFRHDWSEALVERLEWQTSVTRLASGNESRQARRKVPRRSLSYHVGHARATDALVADWLADHLGKASWWPLPQYAVPLTASAEAGAFALDVADADWRHFVAASADLRLTWNGIEGWNEADVFALLIAPDGWQQVRLNSIDSEVLWLAEPLARAAGTGSSVMPLVWGRAVDPADLTQWVPGMVGGTVVAQVEPAPPPDTGLLADPWLDDLPVWPDGNWRDDPAVGAQATITRQDFSPADPWLRRDDPWPTTTFQRRYLASTPEDIAIWRERLWQTEGRLNAFWLPDGLAPILWVRFEADPEDGFLRVEGQDLSAFWHRPAACLIVHPDGYQQYALTATCHLDQGGVLVLRSGLDDWVPEGSRVIRLARCRLDHDAIDLYWHSPTLLEIALTARQLPEPRGNDRQTYGEYAV
;
A
#
# COMPACT_ATOMS: atom_id res chain seq x y z
N MET A 1 -51.63 35.07 2.69
CA MET A 1 -51.33 34.00 1.71
C MET A 1 -49.95 34.31 1.16
N THR A 2 -48.88 33.57 1.40
CA THR A 2 -48.64 32.25 2.01
C THR A 2 -47.23 32.30 2.59
N ASP A 3 -47.10 32.11 3.91
CA ASP A 3 -45.81 31.98 4.59
C ASP A 3 -45.09 30.72 4.10
N ARG A 4 -43.83 30.88 3.67
CA ARG A 4 -42.92 29.76 3.44
C ARG A 4 -41.91 29.72 4.58
N ARG A 5 -42.31 29.11 5.69
CA ARG A 5 -41.42 28.74 6.80
C ARG A 5 -40.48 27.64 6.31
N VAL A 6 -39.19 27.95 6.20
CA VAL A 6 -38.14 26.93 6.10
C VAL A 6 -37.74 26.57 7.54
N ALA A 7 -38.03 25.34 7.95
CA ALA A 7 -37.60 24.83 9.25
C ALA A 7 -36.08 24.59 9.19
N ALA A 8 -35.33 25.39 9.94
CA ALA A 8 -33.93 25.09 10.24
C ALA A 8 -33.89 23.96 11.27
N HIS A 9 -33.44 22.78 10.86
CA HIS A 9 -33.07 21.71 11.80
C HIS A 9 -31.63 21.96 12.27
N ILE A 10 -31.50 22.54 13.46
CA ILE A 10 -30.25 22.48 14.23
C ILE A 10 -30.35 21.20 15.06
N ALA A 11 -29.54 20.21 14.73
CA ALA A 11 -29.36 19.02 15.55
C ALA A 11 -28.07 19.18 16.35
N GLU A 12 -28.20 19.59 17.62
CA GLU A 12 -27.21 19.23 18.64
C GLU A 12 -27.50 17.79 19.05
N THR A 13 -26.60 16.86 18.75
CA THR A 13 -26.70 15.49 19.26
C THR A 13 -25.41 15.08 19.93
N GLY A 14 -25.45 15.12 21.26
CA GLY A 14 -24.70 14.21 22.10
C GLY A 14 -25.12 12.75 21.83
N SER A 15 -24.21 11.86 22.22
CA SER A 15 -24.22 10.40 22.07
C SER A 15 -25.57 9.70 22.29
N GLN A 16 -26.13 9.11 21.22
CA GLN A 16 -26.79 7.79 21.20
C GLN A 16 -27.09 7.34 19.73
N PRO A 17 -27.10 6.02 19.42
CA PRO A 17 -27.20 5.51 18.05
C PRO A 17 -28.65 5.45 17.54
N ALA A 18 -28.84 5.75 16.24
CA ALA A 18 -30.13 5.70 15.57
C ALA A 18 -30.51 4.28 15.06
N PRO A 19 -31.82 3.93 14.98
CA PRO A 19 -32.29 2.58 14.70
C PRO A 19 -32.47 2.31 13.19
N GLY A 20 -31.80 1.27 12.68
CA GLY A 20 -31.93 0.81 11.28
C GLY A 20 -31.70 -0.68 11.04
N ASN A 21 -31.51 -1.50 12.09
CA ASN A 21 -31.03 -2.88 11.95
C ASN A 21 -32.08 -4.01 12.02
N GLU A 22 -33.38 -3.72 12.05
CA GLU A 22 -34.39 -4.79 12.19
C GLU A 22 -35.03 -5.26 10.87
N ALA A 23 -34.84 -4.57 9.73
CA ALA A 23 -35.44 -4.97 8.46
C ALA A 23 -34.66 -6.09 7.71
N SER A 24 -33.37 -6.26 7.98
CA SER A 24 -32.51 -7.21 7.24
C SER A 24 -32.67 -8.68 7.68
N ARG A 25 -33.27 -8.94 8.86
CA ARG A 25 -33.34 -10.31 9.42
C ARG A 25 -34.50 -11.14 8.89
N VAL A 26 -35.52 -10.52 8.28
CA VAL A 26 -36.76 -11.20 7.84
C VAL A 26 -36.69 -11.68 6.38
N LEU A 27 -35.77 -11.14 5.56
CA LEU A 27 -35.57 -11.58 4.17
C LEU A 27 -34.76 -12.89 4.05
N GLY A 28 -34.00 -13.27 5.09
CA GLY A 28 -33.17 -14.49 5.08
C GLY A 28 -33.93 -15.81 5.22
N GLU A 29 -35.18 -15.78 5.71
CA GLU A 29 -35.90 -17.02 6.05
C GLU A 29 -36.80 -17.55 4.90
N VAL A 30 -37.13 -16.71 3.91
CA VAL A 30 -38.08 -17.06 2.83
C VAL A 30 -37.41 -17.66 1.59
N LEU A 31 -36.10 -17.49 1.40
CA LEU A 31 -35.38 -18.00 0.22
C LEU A 31 -34.88 -19.46 0.36
N SER A 32 -35.04 -20.09 1.53
CA SER A 32 -34.52 -21.45 1.79
C SER A 32 -35.37 -22.60 1.20
N ARG A 33 -36.52 -22.32 0.55
CA ARG A 33 -37.49 -23.38 0.16
C ARG A 33 -37.82 -23.55 -1.33
N ALA A 34 -37.12 -22.92 -2.27
CA ALA A 34 -37.40 -23.13 -3.69
C ALA A 34 -36.12 -23.28 -4.52
N GLY A 35 -35.97 -24.42 -5.21
CA GLY A 35 -35.03 -24.53 -6.34
C GLY A 35 -34.11 -25.75 -6.35
N ALA A 36 -34.61 -26.95 -6.08
CA ALA A 36 -33.95 -28.17 -6.55
C ALA A 36 -34.17 -28.32 -8.06
N GLY A 37 -33.12 -28.16 -8.88
CA GLY A 37 -33.19 -28.38 -10.33
C GLY A 37 -31.92 -28.00 -11.09
N SER A 38 -31.21 -28.99 -11.63
CA SER A 38 -29.98 -28.91 -12.42
C SER A 38 -30.21 -28.33 -13.83
N ALA A 39 -29.35 -27.43 -14.33
CA ALA A 39 -29.11 -27.23 -15.76
C ALA A 39 -27.71 -26.63 -16.04
N VAL A 40 -26.96 -27.32 -16.90
CA VAL A 40 -25.69 -26.90 -17.52
C VAL A 40 -25.98 -25.81 -18.56
N ALA A 41 -25.22 -24.70 -18.56
CA ALA A 41 -25.25 -23.71 -19.64
C ALA A 41 -23.82 -23.34 -20.08
N THR A 42 -23.47 -23.75 -21.31
CA THR A 42 -22.32 -23.29 -22.08
C THR A 42 -22.49 -21.82 -22.46
N PHE A 43 -21.47 -20.99 -22.23
CA PHE A 43 -21.46 -19.57 -22.58
C PHE A 43 -20.73 -19.38 -23.92
N THR A 44 -21.46 -18.94 -24.96
CA THR A 44 -20.90 -18.44 -26.23
C THR A 44 -21.18 -16.95 -26.32
N PRO A 45 -20.16 -16.07 -26.32
CA PRO A 45 -20.37 -14.65 -26.58
C PRO A 45 -20.47 -14.42 -28.08
N GLU A 46 -21.67 -14.07 -28.56
CA GLU A 46 -21.85 -13.42 -29.85
C GLU A 46 -21.50 -11.93 -29.73
N THR A 47 -20.98 -11.37 -30.82
CA THR A 47 -20.52 -9.99 -31.06
C THR A 47 -19.19 -9.55 -30.45
N ALA A 48 -18.08 -9.80 -31.17
CA ALA A 48 -17.09 -8.76 -31.51
C ALA A 48 -16.15 -9.24 -32.62
N SER A 49 -16.06 -8.45 -33.69
CA SER A 49 -15.28 -8.67 -34.89
C SER A 49 -13.87 -8.07 -34.76
N ALA A 50 -12.87 -8.88 -34.37
CA ALA A 50 -11.43 -8.72 -34.64
C ALA A 50 -10.66 -9.84 -33.91
N PRO A 51 -9.47 -10.27 -34.38
CA PRO A 51 -8.61 -11.18 -33.61
C PRO A 51 -7.90 -10.40 -32.49
N TRP A 52 -8.03 -10.87 -31.24
CA TRP A 52 -7.61 -10.12 -30.05
C TRP A 52 -6.18 -10.47 -29.59
N PRO A 53 -5.43 -9.52 -28.99
CA PRO A 53 -4.07 -9.76 -28.49
C PRO A 53 -4.03 -10.71 -27.27
N PRO A 54 -2.97 -11.52 -27.11
CA PRO A 54 -2.89 -12.58 -26.09
C PRO A 54 -2.79 -12.09 -24.63
N ASP A 55 -2.45 -10.82 -24.39
CA ASP A 55 -2.05 -10.35 -23.06
C ASP A 55 -3.22 -9.88 -22.16
N GLN A 56 -4.44 -9.85 -22.69
CA GLN A 56 -5.65 -9.47 -21.93
C GLN A 56 -6.39 -10.67 -21.29
N ALA A 57 -6.05 -11.91 -21.64
CA ALA A 57 -6.72 -13.08 -21.06
C ALA A 57 -6.53 -13.18 -19.53
N ALA A 58 -5.38 -12.72 -19.02
CA ALA A 58 -5.10 -12.65 -17.58
C ALA A 58 -5.91 -11.54 -16.88
N HIS A 59 -6.08 -10.39 -17.54
CA HIS A 59 -6.89 -9.28 -17.04
C HIS A 59 -8.38 -9.65 -16.91
N TRP A 60 -8.89 -10.51 -17.82
CA TRP A 60 -10.28 -10.96 -17.80
C TRP A 60 -10.54 -12.17 -16.88
N LEU A 61 -9.51 -12.91 -16.47
CA LEU A 61 -9.63 -13.88 -15.36
C LEU A 61 -9.92 -13.14 -14.04
N VAL A 62 -9.35 -11.96 -13.86
CA VAL A 62 -9.66 -11.05 -12.74
C VAL A 62 -11.07 -10.45 -12.90
N GLU A 63 -11.48 -10.10 -14.13
CA GLU A 63 -12.80 -9.52 -14.42
C GLU A 63 -13.96 -10.54 -14.35
N SER A 64 -13.70 -11.82 -14.65
CA SER A 64 -14.67 -12.92 -14.55
C SER A 64 -14.86 -13.42 -13.11
N LEU A 65 -13.85 -13.27 -12.24
CA LEU A 65 -13.99 -13.44 -10.79
C LEU A 65 -14.75 -12.27 -10.12
N ALA A 66 -14.97 -11.17 -10.84
CA ALA A 66 -15.59 -9.94 -10.32
C ALA A 66 -17.11 -9.81 -10.61
N ARG A 67 -17.76 -10.83 -11.20
CA ARG A 67 -19.23 -10.92 -11.21
C ARG A 67 -19.73 -11.67 -9.97
N PRO A 68 -20.87 -11.27 -9.37
CA PRO A 68 -21.43 -12.01 -8.24
C PRO A 68 -21.80 -13.42 -8.72
N TRP A 69 -21.04 -14.41 -8.27
CA TRP A 69 -21.40 -15.80 -8.47
C TRP A 69 -22.76 -16.05 -7.78
N PRO A 70 -23.75 -16.67 -8.42
CA PRO A 70 -24.87 -17.25 -7.67
C PRO A 70 -24.28 -18.20 -6.61
N PRO A 71 -24.85 -18.29 -5.39
CA PRO A 71 -24.23 -19.03 -4.30
C PRO A 71 -23.96 -20.48 -4.74
N LEU A 72 -22.68 -20.85 -4.75
CA LEU A 72 -22.22 -22.21 -5.01
C LEU A 72 -22.81 -23.13 -3.94
N VAL A 73 -23.91 -23.81 -4.27
CA VAL A 73 -24.46 -24.89 -3.45
C VAL A 73 -23.62 -26.15 -3.70
N GLY A 74 -22.59 -26.33 -2.87
CA GLY A 74 -21.83 -27.58 -2.63
C GLY A 74 -20.35 -27.57 -3.08
N PRO A 75 -19.41 -28.29 -2.40
CA PRO A 75 -19.47 -29.02 -1.14
C PRO A 75 -18.68 -28.27 -0.03
N VAL A 76 -19.37 -27.42 0.74
CA VAL A 76 -18.77 -26.70 1.88
C VAL A 76 -18.36 -27.66 3.02
N PHE A 77 -18.86 -28.90 3.03
CA PHE A 77 -18.57 -29.88 4.09
C PHE A 77 -17.32 -30.76 3.88
N VAL A 78 -16.53 -30.55 2.83
CA VAL A 78 -15.24 -31.27 2.64
C VAL A 78 -14.04 -30.31 2.74
N VAL A 79 -14.24 -29.02 2.44
CA VAL A 79 -13.18 -28.00 2.49
C VAL A 79 -12.93 -27.52 3.92
N GLU A 80 -13.93 -27.55 4.82
CA GLU A 80 -13.73 -27.16 6.23
C GLU A 80 -12.88 -28.18 7.00
N VAL A 81 -12.89 -29.45 6.59
CA VAL A 81 -12.03 -30.50 7.15
C VAL A 81 -10.63 -30.44 6.52
N LEU A 82 -10.52 -30.21 5.21
CA LEU A 82 -9.20 -30.08 4.54
C LEU A 82 -8.46 -28.77 4.84
N ARG A 83 -9.16 -27.65 5.10
CA ARG A 83 -8.56 -26.37 5.54
C ARG A 83 -8.07 -26.41 6.98
N ARG A 84 -8.67 -27.25 7.83
CA ARG A 84 -8.19 -27.52 9.19
C ARG A 84 -6.89 -28.33 9.19
N ASP A 85 -6.73 -29.23 8.22
CA ASP A 85 -5.57 -30.12 8.14
C ASP A 85 -4.36 -29.51 7.41
N THR A 86 -4.58 -28.60 6.45
CA THR A 86 -3.49 -27.99 5.65
C THR A 86 -2.85 -26.74 6.26
N ALA A 87 -3.43 -26.18 7.33
CA ALA A 87 -2.88 -25.06 8.09
C ALA A 87 -2.15 -25.51 9.38
N SER A 88 -1.79 -26.79 9.48
CA SER A 88 -1.13 -27.36 10.64
C SER A 88 0.38 -27.09 10.59
N SER A 89 0.86 -26.21 11.47
CA SER A 89 1.91 -26.67 12.35
C SER A 89 1.20 -27.38 13.50
N ALA A 90 1.28 -28.70 13.53
CA ALA A 90 1.07 -29.40 14.77
C ALA A 90 2.30 -29.05 15.61
N ILE A 91 2.28 -27.88 16.26
CA ILE A 91 3.22 -27.57 17.35
C ILE A 91 2.84 -28.53 18.48
N VAL A 92 3.25 -29.80 18.35
CA VAL A 92 3.27 -30.82 19.41
C VAL A 92 4.53 -30.56 20.22
N ALA A 93 4.67 -29.32 20.67
CA ALA A 93 5.85 -28.83 21.32
C ALA A 93 5.35 -28.23 22.63
N THR A 94 5.87 -28.77 23.74
CA THR A 94 5.76 -28.11 25.04
C THR A 94 6.26 -26.67 24.91
N GLY A 95 5.78 -25.71 25.71
CA GLY A 95 6.07 -24.28 25.51
C GLY A 95 7.55 -23.94 25.20
N MET A 96 8.49 -24.74 25.71
CA MET A 96 9.92 -24.69 25.38
C MET A 96 10.28 -24.95 23.91
N ASP A 97 9.68 -25.95 23.25
CA ASP A 97 9.96 -26.29 21.85
C ASP A 97 9.19 -25.38 20.86
N ALA A 98 8.12 -24.74 21.32
CA ALA A 98 7.29 -23.88 20.49
C ALA A 98 7.94 -22.51 20.26
N PHE A 99 8.78 -22.03 21.18
CA PHE A 99 9.34 -20.68 21.13
C PHE A 99 10.84 -20.56 21.48
N GLY A 100 11.53 -21.69 21.72
CA GLY A 100 12.99 -21.72 21.80
C GLY A 100 13.58 -21.15 23.10
N ASP A 101 12.89 -21.29 24.22
CA ASP A 101 13.40 -20.84 25.51
C ASP A 101 14.47 -21.81 26.05
N ALA A 102 15.74 -21.45 25.90
CA ALA A 102 16.77 -21.97 26.80
C ALA A 102 16.49 -21.41 28.22
N PRO A 103 16.63 -22.22 29.28
CA PRO A 103 16.35 -21.76 30.64
C PRO A 103 17.26 -20.58 31.02
N TRP A 104 16.66 -19.52 31.58
CA TRP A 104 17.33 -18.33 32.10
C TRP A 104 18.49 -18.70 33.06
N PRO A 105 19.65 -18.01 33.05
CA PRO A 105 19.97 -16.72 32.42
C PRO A 105 20.59 -16.79 31.01
N ASP A 106 20.77 -17.99 30.46
CA ASP A 106 21.42 -18.20 29.16
C ASP A 106 20.43 -18.21 27.97
N ALA A 107 19.21 -17.68 28.18
CA ALA A 107 18.15 -17.66 27.18
C ALA A 107 18.62 -16.91 25.92
N GLN A 108 19.04 -17.68 24.91
CA GLN A 108 19.22 -17.19 23.54
C GLN A 108 17.91 -16.52 23.12
N HIS A 109 18.04 -15.29 22.63
CA HIS A 109 16.96 -14.41 22.26
C HIS A 109 15.75 -15.12 21.61
N GLY A 110 14.56 -14.93 22.16
CA GLY A 110 13.35 -15.62 21.71
C GLY A 110 13.06 -15.39 20.22
N VAL A 111 12.51 -16.41 19.57
CA VAL A 111 12.07 -16.35 18.17
C VAL A 111 10.55 -16.36 18.14
N PHE A 112 9.95 -15.36 17.50
CA PHE A 112 8.50 -15.34 17.27
C PHE A 112 8.15 -16.31 16.13
N ALA A 113 8.22 -17.60 16.42
CA ALA A 113 8.07 -18.67 15.45
C ALA A 113 6.60 -18.90 15.07
N PHE A 114 6.08 -18.03 14.20
CA PHE A 114 4.68 -18.02 13.80
C PHE A 114 4.54 -18.07 12.28
N ARG A 115 3.55 -18.84 11.82
CA ARG A 115 3.11 -18.83 10.42
C ARG A 115 1.92 -17.88 10.29
N HIS A 116 2.08 -16.81 9.52
CA HIS A 116 1.02 -15.83 9.30
C HIS A 116 -0.20 -16.46 8.63
N ASP A 117 -1.37 -16.20 9.18
CA ASP A 117 -2.65 -16.55 8.57
C ASP A 117 -3.08 -15.41 7.65
N TRP A 118 -3.04 -15.66 6.33
CA TRP A 118 -3.40 -14.70 5.30
C TRP A 118 -4.91 -14.49 5.13
N SER A 119 -5.75 -15.01 6.04
CA SER A 119 -7.15 -14.60 6.12
C SER A 119 -7.31 -13.12 6.48
N GLU A 120 -6.32 -12.55 7.17
CA GLU A 120 -6.20 -11.12 7.43
C GLU A 120 -4.84 -10.61 6.94
N ALA A 121 -4.80 -9.36 6.47
CA ALA A 121 -3.60 -8.78 5.89
C ALA A 121 -2.50 -8.57 6.94
N LEU A 122 -1.25 -8.90 6.59
CA LEU A 122 -0.09 -8.44 7.36
C LEU A 122 0.09 -6.93 7.08
N VAL A 123 0.03 -6.09 8.11
CA VAL A 123 0.20 -4.64 7.92
C VAL A 123 1.64 -4.24 8.16
N GLU A 124 2.34 -3.81 7.12
CA GLU A 124 3.66 -3.18 7.22
C GLU A 124 3.52 -1.67 7.19
N ARG A 125 3.95 -1.00 8.26
CA ARG A 125 3.96 0.45 8.33
C ARG A 125 5.37 0.99 8.15
N LEU A 126 5.51 1.90 7.18
CA LEU A 126 6.73 2.68 6.93
C LEU A 126 6.51 4.10 7.47
N GLU A 127 7.34 4.52 8.43
CA GLU A 127 7.22 5.82 9.09
C GLU A 127 8.50 6.65 8.92
N TRP A 128 8.45 7.65 8.03
CA TRP A 128 9.44 8.71 7.94
C TRP A 128 9.23 9.76 9.03
N GLN A 129 10.06 10.80 9.03
CA GLN A 129 9.84 11.95 9.89
C GLN A 129 10.29 13.20 9.18
N THR A 130 9.35 14.09 8.88
CA THR A 130 9.60 15.37 8.25
C THR A 130 9.19 16.52 9.16
N SER A 131 10.03 17.55 9.21
CA SER A 131 9.72 18.82 9.85
C SER A 131 9.12 19.74 8.79
N VAL A 132 7.96 20.32 9.08
CA VAL A 132 7.29 21.26 8.16
C VAL A 132 7.04 22.57 8.90
N THR A 133 7.66 23.64 8.41
CA THR A 133 7.46 25.00 8.93
C THR A 133 6.74 25.81 7.87
N ARG A 134 5.49 26.19 8.14
CA ARG A 134 4.72 27.06 7.25
C ARG A 134 5.07 28.52 7.53
N LEU A 135 5.46 29.25 6.50
CA LEU A 135 5.71 30.68 6.53
C LEU A 135 4.40 31.44 6.37
N ALA A 136 4.34 32.69 6.86
CA ALA A 136 3.18 33.56 6.74
C ALA A 136 2.75 33.83 5.28
N SER A 137 3.66 33.66 4.32
CA SER A 137 3.38 33.76 2.88
C SER A 137 2.60 32.58 2.31
N GLY A 138 2.42 31.50 3.09
CA GLY A 138 1.86 30.23 2.64
C GLY A 138 2.89 29.21 2.15
N ASN A 139 4.16 29.63 1.98
CA ASN A 139 5.24 28.72 1.60
C ASN A 139 5.61 27.79 2.78
N GLU A 140 6.16 26.63 2.47
CA GLU A 140 6.57 25.64 3.46
C GLU A 140 8.06 25.36 3.36
N SER A 141 8.79 25.52 4.47
CA SER A 141 10.14 25.02 4.62
C SER A 141 10.08 23.61 5.20
N ARG A 142 10.81 22.67 4.60
CA ARG A 142 10.74 21.25 4.94
C ARG A 142 12.13 20.67 5.14
N GLN A 143 12.25 19.75 6.08
CA GLN A 143 13.49 19.03 6.35
C GLN A 143 13.17 17.59 6.74
N ALA A 144 13.78 16.61 6.06
CA ALA A 144 13.79 15.23 6.53
C ALA A 144 14.58 15.12 7.84
N ARG A 145 13.89 14.74 8.91
CA ARG A 145 14.50 14.37 10.21
C ARG A 145 14.93 12.91 10.21
N ARG A 146 14.26 12.08 9.40
CA ARG A 146 14.53 10.66 9.24
C ARG A 146 14.44 10.31 7.75
N LYS A 147 15.57 9.89 7.17
CA LYS A 147 15.67 9.48 5.76
C LYS A 147 15.27 8.01 5.55
N VAL A 148 15.63 7.13 6.47
CA VAL A 148 15.24 5.71 6.48
C VAL A 148 13.98 5.55 7.34
N PRO A 149 12.85 5.06 6.80
CA PRO A 149 11.63 4.90 7.58
C PRO A 149 11.85 3.92 8.73
N ARG A 150 11.20 4.19 9.86
CA ARG A 150 10.97 3.13 10.85
C ARG A 150 9.98 2.14 10.24
N ARG A 151 10.20 0.87 10.53
CA ARG A 151 9.38 -0.22 10.04
C ARG A 151 8.69 -0.89 11.21
N SER A 152 7.38 -1.08 11.10
CA SER A 152 6.63 -1.92 12.04
C SER A 152 5.73 -2.88 11.29
N LEU A 153 5.56 -4.08 11.86
CA LEU A 153 4.69 -5.13 11.34
C LEU A 153 3.60 -5.41 12.35
N SER A 154 2.35 -5.41 11.88
CA SER A 154 1.19 -5.81 12.66
C SER A 154 0.76 -7.19 12.19
N TYR A 155 0.96 -8.18 13.06
CA TYR A 155 0.58 -9.57 12.84
C TYR A 155 -0.80 -9.81 13.43
N HIS A 156 -1.63 -10.55 12.70
CA HIS A 156 -2.85 -11.12 13.24
C HIS A 156 -2.55 -12.48 13.88
N VAL A 157 -3.00 -12.66 15.11
CA VAL A 157 -2.76 -13.86 15.93
C VAL A 157 -4.05 -14.33 16.58
N GLY A 158 -4.10 -15.60 16.99
CA GLY A 158 -5.27 -16.18 17.63
C GLY A 158 -6.34 -16.57 16.62
N HIS A 159 -6.52 -17.87 16.39
CA HIS A 159 -7.55 -18.44 15.52
C HIS A 159 -8.36 -19.51 16.27
N ALA A 160 -8.60 -19.26 17.55
CA ALA A 160 -9.27 -20.13 18.52
C ALA A 160 -8.60 -21.50 18.69
N ARG A 161 -7.27 -21.57 18.57
CA ARG A 161 -6.49 -22.81 18.75
C ARG A 161 -5.89 -22.86 20.16
N ALA A 162 -5.72 -24.06 20.69
CA ALA A 162 -5.10 -24.26 22.01
C ALA A 162 -3.63 -23.79 22.05
N THR A 163 -2.92 -23.88 20.92
CA THR A 163 -1.53 -23.40 20.77
C THR A 163 -1.42 -21.88 20.80
N ASP A 164 -2.50 -21.14 20.54
CA ASP A 164 -2.49 -19.68 20.53
C ASP A 164 -2.32 -19.09 21.95
N ALA A 165 -2.58 -19.89 22.99
CA ALA A 165 -2.28 -19.49 24.37
C ALA A 165 -0.77 -19.26 24.59
N LEU A 166 0.08 -20.02 23.89
CA LEU A 166 1.53 -19.88 24.01
C LEU A 166 2.03 -18.57 23.38
N VAL A 167 1.33 -18.05 22.37
CA VAL A 167 1.64 -16.74 21.77
C VAL A 167 1.49 -15.64 22.81
N ALA A 168 0.43 -15.71 23.63
CA ALA A 168 0.19 -14.72 24.69
C ALA A 168 1.26 -14.75 25.78
N ASP A 169 1.63 -15.95 26.25
CA ASP A 169 2.67 -16.12 27.26
C ASP A 169 4.04 -15.64 26.72
N TRP A 170 4.38 -16.02 25.49
CA TRP A 170 5.62 -15.56 24.85
C TRP A 170 5.67 -14.03 24.74
N LEU A 171 4.56 -13.39 24.31
CA LEU A 171 4.48 -11.93 24.20
C LEU A 171 4.59 -11.25 25.56
N ALA A 172 3.99 -11.82 26.60
CA ALA A 172 4.13 -11.30 27.96
C ALA A 172 5.59 -11.35 28.43
N ASP A 173 6.30 -12.43 28.12
CA ASP A 173 7.70 -12.60 28.50
C ASP A 173 8.67 -11.77 27.63
N HIS A 174 8.30 -11.43 26.40
CA HIS A 174 9.15 -10.75 25.41
C HIS A 174 8.77 -9.29 25.14
N LEU A 175 7.73 -8.76 25.78
CA LEU A 175 7.32 -7.36 25.62
C LEU A 175 8.50 -6.40 25.95
N GLY A 176 8.81 -5.51 25.01
CA GLY A 176 9.92 -4.56 25.12
C GLY A 176 11.31 -5.16 24.99
N LYS A 177 11.45 -6.49 24.84
CA LYS A 177 12.73 -7.19 24.67
C LYS A 177 13.06 -7.36 23.18
N ALA A 178 14.35 -7.38 22.87
CA ALA A 178 14.83 -7.71 21.53
C ALA A 178 14.66 -9.21 21.28
N SER A 179 13.95 -9.54 20.21
CA SER A 179 13.64 -10.90 19.78
C SER A 179 13.72 -10.99 18.26
N TRP A 180 13.74 -12.21 17.74
CA TRP A 180 13.70 -12.47 16.30
C TRP A 180 12.27 -12.45 15.79
N TRP A 181 12.02 -11.69 14.73
CA TRP A 181 10.73 -11.56 14.08
C TRP A 181 10.80 -12.03 12.63
N PRO A 182 9.89 -12.93 12.21
CA PRO A 182 9.81 -13.36 10.83
C PRO A 182 9.22 -12.28 9.92
N LEU A 183 9.58 -12.36 8.64
CA LEU A 183 8.99 -11.57 7.55
C LEU A 183 8.17 -12.47 6.60
N PRO A 184 6.90 -12.80 6.94
CA PRO A 184 6.07 -13.73 6.17
C PRO A 184 5.80 -13.28 4.73
N GLN A 185 5.80 -11.97 4.48
CA GLN A 185 5.63 -11.43 3.12
C GLN A 185 6.77 -11.79 2.16
N TYR A 186 7.89 -12.27 2.69
CA TYR A 186 9.05 -12.73 1.91
C TYR A 186 9.30 -14.22 2.09
N ALA A 187 8.27 -14.97 2.52
CA ALA A 187 8.38 -16.41 2.70
C ALA A 187 8.50 -17.11 1.34
N VAL A 188 9.45 -18.04 1.23
CA VAL A 188 9.66 -18.90 0.06
C VAL A 188 9.37 -20.36 0.42
N PRO A 189 8.64 -21.12 -0.42
CA PRO A 189 8.37 -22.52 -0.16
C PRO A 189 9.58 -23.39 -0.52
N LEU A 190 9.78 -24.51 0.18
CA LEU A 190 10.71 -25.54 -0.25
C LEU A 190 10.17 -26.29 -1.47
N THR A 191 11.02 -26.49 -2.48
CA THR A 191 10.71 -27.25 -3.70
C THR A 191 11.12 -28.72 -3.60
N ALA A 192 12.05 -29.05 -2.70
CA ALA A 192 12.45 -30.42 -2.37
C ALA A 192 12.60 -30.62 -0.86
N SER A 193 12.52 -31.87 -0.41
CA SER A 193 12.79 -32.22 0.98
C SER A 193 14.29 -32.14 1.27
N ALA A 194 14.66 -31.61 2.45
CA ALA A 194 16.02 -31.56 2.96
C ALA A 194 16.15 -32.42 4.22
N GLU A 195 17.15 -33.30 4.24
CA GLU A 195 17.44 -34.14 5.40
C GLU A 195 18.16 -33.37 6.51
N ALA A 196 18.09 -33.86 7.74
CA ALA A 196 18.95 -33.36 8.82
C ALA A 196 20.43 -33.52 8.40
N GLY A 197 21.24 -32.50 8.63
CA GLY A 197 22.62 -32.45 8.14
C GLY A 197 22.81 -31.74 6.79
N ALA A 198 21.73 -31.38 6.08
CA ALA A 198 21.84 -30.66 4.81
C ALA A 198 22.37 -29.23 4.98
N PHE A 199 23.16 -28.76 4.01
CA PHE A 199 23.72 -27.40 3.94
C PHE A 199 23.05 -26.52 2.88
N ALA A 200 21.99 -27.02 2.24
CA ALA A 200 21.28 -26.31 1.20
C ALA A 200 19.78 -26.63 1.32
N LEU A 201 18.95 -25.63 1.03
CA LEU A 201 17.51 -25.75 0.91
C LEU A 201 17.11 -25.38 -0.51
N ASP A 202 16.52 -26.32 -1.24
CA ASP A 202 15.92 -26.02 -2.54
C ASP A 202 14.60 -25.26 -2.31
N VAL A 203 14.49 -24.06 -2.86
CA VAL A 203 13.36 -23.13 -2.68
C VAL A 203 12.86 -22.63 -4.03
N ALA A 204 11.70 -21.98 -4.05
CA ALA A 204 11.19 -21.30 -5.24
C ALA A 204 11.38 -19.79 -5.13
N ASP A 205 11.95 -19.18 -6.18
CA ASP A 205 11.94 -17.73 -6.44
C ASP A 205 12.45 -16.86 -5.27
N ALA A 206 13.51 -17.29 -4.59
CA ALA A 206 14.11 -16.51 -3.53
C ALA A 206 14.80 -15.24 -4.05
N ASP A 207 14.37 -14.10 -3.53
CA ASP A 207 15.01 -12.82 -3.80
C ASP A 207 16.00 -12.49 -2.68
N TRP A 208 17.29 -12.49 -3.00
CA TRP A 208 18.36 -12.15 -2.07
C TRP A 208 18.18 -10.77 -1.41
N ARG A 209 17.46 -9.84 -2.07
CA ARG A 209 17.16 -8.49 -1.55
C ARG A 209 16.23 -8.51 -0.34
N HIS A 210 15.54 -9.61 -0.10
CA HIS A 210 14.65 -9.78 1.05
C HIS A 210 15.31 -10.54 2.22
N PHE A 211 16.36 -11.31 1.93
CA PHE A 211 17.17 -12.02 2.91
C PHE A 211 18.36 -11.16 3.34
N VAL A 212 18.04 -10.08 4.07
CA VAL A 212 19.01 -9.06 4.49
C VAL A 212 19.59 -9.37 5.87
N ALA A 213 20.66 -8.66 6.24
CA ALA A 213 21.25 -8.79 7.55
C ALA A 213 20.21 -8.55 8.66
N ALA A 214 20.31 -9.36 9.70
CA ALA A 214 19.38 -9.36 10.83
C ALA A 214 19.25 -8.02 11.57
N SER A 215 20.33 -7.22 11.55
CA SER A 215 20.48 -5.95 12.24
C SER A 215 21.11 -4.95 11.28
N ALA A 216 20.73 -3.68 11.39
CA ALA A 216 21.38 -2.60 10.65
C ALA A 216 22.10 -1.65 11.62
N ASP A 217 23.41 -1.43 11.43
CA ASP A 217 24.13 -0.35 12.12
C ASP A 217 24.21 0.88 11.22
N LEU A 218 23.13 1.67 11.22
CA LEU A 218 22.95 2.75 10.27
C LEU A 218 23.91 3.92 10.52
N ARG A 219 24.71 4.22 9.51
CA ARG A 219 25.68 5.34 9.52
C ARG A 219 25.49 6.20 8.29
N LEU A 220 25.54 7.52 8.46
CA LEU A 220 25.56 8.47 7.36
C LEU A 220 27.00 8.66 6.87
N THR A 221 27.29 8.25 5.64
CA THR A 221 28.57 8.42 4.96
C THR A 221 28.44 9.44 3.82
N TRP A 222 29.54 9.72 3.12
CA TRP A 222 29.52 10.55 1.91
C TRP A 222 28.69 9.92 0.77
N ASN A 223 28.57 8.59 0.76
CA ASN A 223 27.83 7.84 -0.27
C ASN A 223 26.35 7.65 0.06
N GLY A 224 25.87 8.18 1.19
CA GLY A 224 24.50 8.02 1.65
C GLY A 224 24.43 7.31 2.99
N ILE A 225 23.36 6.55 3.21
CA ILE A 225 23.17 5.77 4.44
C ILE A 225 23.65 4.36 4.17
N GLU A 226 24.49 3.83 5.05
CA GLU A 226 25.05 2.49 5.00
C GLU A 226 24.77 1.77 6.33
N GLY A 227 25.01 0.45 6.41
CA GLY A 227 24.89 -0.31 7.67
C GLY A 227 24.23 -1.69 7.59
N TRP A 228 23.74 -2.10 6.43
CA TRP A 228 23.00 -3.37 6.24
C TRP A 228 23.87 -4.58 5.88
N ASN A 229 25.20 -4.42 5.75
CA ASN A 229 26.10 -5.49 5.27
C ASN A 229 27.00 -6.08 6.37
N GLU A 230 26.86 -5.63 7.63
CA GLU A 230 27.82 -5.96 8.69
C GLU A 230 27.43 -7.21 9.52
N ALA A 231 26.18 -7.69 9.42
CA ALA A 231 25.66 -8.79 10.24
C ALA A 231 25.27 -10.04 9.44
N ASP A 232 25.21 -11.18 10.13
CA ASP A 232 24.77 -12.46 9.57
C ASP A 232 23.29 -12.40 9.12
N VAL A 233 22.97 -13.16 8.09
CA VAL A 233 21.61 -13.35 7.57
C VAL A 233 21.00 -14.57 8.25
N PHE A 234 19.81 -14.41 8.84
CA PHE A 234 19.07 -15.48 9.48
C PHE A 234 17.71 -15.66 8.83
N ALA A 235 17.20 -16.88 8.88
CA ALA A 235 15.86 -17.22 8.44
C ALA A 235 15.19 -18.21 9.40
N LEU A 236 13.87 -18.21 9.38
CA LEU A 236 13.02 -19.15 10.08
C LEU A 236 12.51 -20.19 9.07
N LEU A 237 12.84 -21.44 9.31
CA LEU A 237 12.28 -22.58 8.58
C LEU A 237 11.12 -23.15 9.39
N ILE A 238 9.90 -23.03 8.85
CA ILE A 238 8.69 -23.61 9.42
C ILE A 238 8.30 -24.83 8.58
N ALA A 239 8.26 -25.99 9.25
CA ALA A 239 7.77 -27.26 8.73
C ALA A 239 6.44 -27.65 9.42
N PRO A 240 5.67 -28.61 8.88
CA PRO A 240 4.42 -29.06 9.50
C PRO A 240 4.58 -29.62 10.93
N ASP A 241 5.76 -30.19 11.22
CA ASP A 241 6.11 -30.88 12.47
C ASP A 241 6.98 -30.05 13.42
N GLY A 242 7.34 -28.81 13.04
CA GLY A 242 8.10 -27.92 13.90
C GLY A 242 8.74 -26.76 13.15
N TRP A 243 9.64 -26.05 13.83
CA TRP A 243 10.41 -24.97 13.22
C TRP A 243 11.88 -25.05 13.67
N GLN A 244 12.75 -24.38 12.93
CA GLN A 244 14.14 -24.14 13.33
C GLN A 244 14.66 -22.83 12.72
N GLN A 245 15.55 -22.16 13.44
CA GLN A 245 16.33 -21.05 12.90
C GLN A 245 17.47 -21.59 12.05
N VAL A 246 17.75 -20.94 10.92
CA VAL A 246 18.90 -21.25 10.08
C VAL A 246 19.69 -19.97 9.80
N ARG A 247 21.01 -20.11 9.71
CA ARG A 247 21.90 -19.03 9.28
C ARG A 247 22.25 -19.24 7.81
N LEU A 248 22.11 -18.19 6.99
CA LEU A 248 22.36 -18.24 5.56
C LEU A 248 23.76 -17.71 5.24
N ASN A 249 24.44 -18.36 4.30
CA ASN A 249 25.74 -17.95 3.78
C ASN A 249 25.62 -17.30 2.40
N SER A 250 24.75 -17.82 1.54
CA SER A 250 24.43 -17.25 0.23
C SER A 250 23.00 -17.58 -0.17
N ILE A 251 22.42 -16.71 -0.99
CA ILE A 251 21.04 -16.79 -1.46
C ILE A 251 21.05 -16.76 -2.98
N ASP A 252 20.64 -17.87 -3.58
CA ASP A 252 20.33 -17.99 -5.01
C ASP A 252 18.81 -18.11 -5.18
N SER A 253 18.28 -17.89 -6.39
CA SER A 253 16.83 -17.93 -6.62
C SER A 253 16.20 -19.29 -6.28
N GLU A 254 16.92 -20.38 -6.55
CA GLU A 254 16.42 -21.74 -6.33
C GLU A 254 17.02 -22.41 -5.08
N VAL A 255 18.03 -21.81 -4.45
CA VAL A 255 18.79 -22.46 -3.37
C VAL A 255 19.19 -21.47 -2.28
N LEU A 256 18.88 -21.80 -1.03
CA LEU A 256 19.43 -21.13 0.14
C LEU A 256 20.56 -21.95 0.74
N TRP A 257 21.78 -21.40 0.75
CA TRP A 257 22.94 -22.06 1.32
C TRP A 257 23.07 -21.75 2.80
N LEU A 258 23.17 -22.80 3.62
CA LEU A 258 23.23 -22.69 5.07
C LEU A 258 24.68 -22.61 5.55
N ALA A 259 24.93 -21.75 6.52
CA ALA A 259 26.23 -21.67 7.20
C ALA A 259 26.46 -22.86 8.14
N GLU A 260 25.37 -23.44 8.65
CA GLU A 260 25.36 -24.58 9.56
C GLU A 260 24.39 -25.64 9.03
N PRO A 261 24.66 -26.94 9.25
CA PRO A 261 23.78 -28.00 8.76
C PRO A 261 22.43 -27.96 9.48
N LEU A 262 21.36 -28.36 8.77
CA LEU A 262 20.03 -28.48 9.36
C LEU A 262 20.02 -29.38 10.60
N ALA A 263 19.46 -28.89 11.70
CA ALA A 263 19.27 -29.67 12.91
C ALA A 263 18.14 -30.68 12.78
N ARG A 264 17.10 -30.35 11.99
CA ARG A 264 15.93 -31.19 11.72
C ARG A 264 15.69 -31.27 10.21
N ALA A 265 15.19 -32.41 9.74
CA ALA A 265 14.76 -32.52 8.35
C ALA A 265 13.55 -31.59 8.08
N ALA A 266 13.38 -31.17 6.84
CA ALA A 266 12.24 -30.37 6.41
C ALA A 266 11.70 -30.92 5.09
N GLY A 267 10.42 -31.26 5.08
CA GLY A 267 9.74 -31.79 3.89
C GLY A 267 9.21 -30.71 2.96
N THR A 268 8.81 -31.11 1.75
CA THR A 268 8.01 -30.28 0.86
C THR A 268 6.72 -29.80 1.56
N GLY A 269 6.36 -28.54 1.37
CA GLY A 269 5.29 -27.86 2.13
C GLY A 269 5.78 -27.04 3.34
N SER A 270 7.08 -27.12 3.64
CA SER A 270 7.76 -26.19 4.55
C SER A 270 8.01 -24.83 3.86
N SER A 271 8.17 -23.77 4.65
CA SER A 271 8.48 -22.43 4.17
C SER A 271 9.65 -21.81 4.94
N VAL A 272 10.53 -21.11 4.23
CA VAL A 272 11.61 -20.32 4.81
C VAL A 272 11.25 -18.85 4.71
N MET A 273 11.42 -18.09 5.79
CA MET A 273 11.20 -16.65 5.78
C MET A 273 12.35 -15.90 6.47
N PRO A 274 12.74 -14.71 5.99
CA PRO A 274 13.81 -13.94 6.64
C PRO A 274 13.47 -13.61 8.10
N LEU A 275 14.50 -13.59 8.95
CA LEU A 275 14.42 -13.16 10.34
C LEU A 275 15.16 -11.83 10.54
N VAL A 276 14.52 -10.91 11.25
CA VAL A 276 15.10 -9.63 11.63
C VAL A 276 14.96 -9.39 13.13
N TRP A 277 15.82 -8.55 13.69
CA TRP A 277 15.60 -8.07 15.05
C TRP A 277 14.38 -7.18 15.13
N GLY A 278 13.67 -7.29 16.25
CA GLY A 278 12.54 -6.42 16.54
C GLY A 278 12.13 -6.48 18.00
N ARG A 279 11.12 -5.68 18.34
CA ARG A 279 10.55 -5.57 19.67
C ARG A 279 9.05 -5.35 19.56
N ALA A 280 8.27 -6.14 20.30
CA ALA A 280 6.89 -5.77 20.59
C ALA A 280 6.92 -4.56 21.55
N VAL A 281 6.38 -3.42 21.11
CA VAL A 281 6.39 -2.17 21.88
C VAL A 281 5.06 -1.88 22.54
N ASP A 282 3.98 -2.35 21.93
CA ASP A 282 2.63 -2.21 22.45
C ASP A 282 2.15 -3.56 23.00
N PRO A 283 1.33 -3.56 24.08
CA PRO A 283 0.66 -4.78 24.52
C PRO A 283 -0.17 -5.35 23.39
N ALA A 284 -0.12 -6.67 23.22
CA ALA A 284 -0.98 -7.35 22.27
C ALA A 284 -2.44 -7.26 22.73
N ASP A 285 -3.33 -6.87 21.82
CA ASP A 285 -4.78 -6.89 22.07
C ASP A 285 -5.29 -8.28 21.68
N LEU A 286 -5.59 -9.11 22.69
CA LEU A 286 -5.91 -10.52 22.53
C LEU A 286 -7.32 -10.80 23.07
N THR A 287 -8.22 -11.24 22.21
CA THR A 287 -9.57 -11.67 22.58
C THR A 287 -9.56 -13.15 22.94
N GLN A 288 -9.83 -13.47 24.20
CA GLN A 288 -9.85 -14.86 24.70
C GLN A 288 -11.27 -15.45 24.70
N TRP A 289 -11.42 -16.71 24.25
CA TRP A 289 -12.63 -17.50 24.46
C TRP A 289 -12.25 -18.90 24.95
N VAL A 290 -12.75 -19.31 26.12
CA VAL A 290 -12.28 -20.53 26.78
C VAL A 290 -12.66 -21.80 25.99
N PRO A 291 -11.72 -22.72 25.66
CA PRO A 291 -10.26 -22.62 25.71
C PRO A 291 -9.65 -22.23 24.34
N GLY A 292 -9.04 -21.05 24.25
CA GLY A 292 -8.36 -20.54 23.05
C GLY A 292 -8.31 -19.01 22.97
N MET A 293 -7.42 -18.46 22.14
CA MET A 293 -7.47 -17.05 21.74
C MET A 293 -8.12 -16.93 20.37
N VAL A 294 -9.21 -16.18 20.26
CA VAL A 294 -10.05 -16.14 19.04
C VAL A 294 -9.52 -15.16 18.00
N GLY A 295 -8.73 -14.17 18.44
CA GLY A 295 -8.20 -13.15 17.56
C GLY A 295 -7.46 -12.07 18.35
N GLY A 296 -6.51 -11.44 17.69
CA GLY A 296 -5.74 -10.36 18.25
C GLY A 296 -4.70 -9.83 17.28
N THR A 297 -4.11 -8.71 17.67
CA THR A 297 -3.09 -8.02 16.86
C THR A 297 -1.85 -7.78 17.69
N VAL A 298 -0.70 -8.10 17.10
CA VAL A 298 0.62 -7.90 17.70
C VAL A 298 1.39 -6.95 16.82
N VAL A 299 1.88 -5.85 17.39
CA VAL A 299 2.70 -4.88 16.66
C VAL A 299 4.15 -4.99 17.10
N ALA A 300 5.03 -5.28 16.16
CA ALA A 300 6.48 -5.27 16.36
C ALA A 300 7.13 -4.13 15.59
N GLN A 301 7.98 -3.36 16.26
CA GLN A 301 8.96 -2.52 15.57
C GLN A 301 10.14 -3.41 15.17
N VAL A 302 10.48 -3.42 13.90
CA VAL A 302 11.55 -4.26 13.35
C VAL A 302 12.65 -3.40 12.74
N GLU A 303 13.81 -4.02 12.55
CA GLU A 303 14.93 -3.37 11.87
C GLU A 303 14.53 -2.82 10.49
N PRO A 304 15.08 -1.65 10.11
CA PRO A 304 14.74 -1.01 8.85
C PRO A 304 15.25 -1.83 7.67
N ALA A 305 14.44 -1.93 6.62
CA ALA A 305 14.86 -2.52 5.36
C ALA A 305 15.93 -1.64 4.67
N PRO A 306 16.84 -2.23 3.89
CA PRO A 306 17.73 -1.46 3.03
C PRO A 306 16.93 -0.64 2.01
N PRO A 307 17.52 0.44 1.48
CA PRO A 307 16.92 1.18 0.38
C PRO A 307 16.67 0.24 -0.81
N PRO A 308 15.58 0.41 -1.57
CA PRO A 308 15.36 -0.33 -2.79
C PRO A 308 16.44 0.00 -3.83
N ASP A 309 16.66 -0.92 -4.77
CA ASP A 309 17.60 -0.72 -5.88
C ASP A 309 17.23 0.54 -6.67
N THR A 310 18.22 1.36 -6.98
CA THR A 310 18.00 2.56 -7.79
C THR A 310 17.75 2.17 -9.24
N GLY A 311 16.68 2.68 -9.83
CA GLY A 311 16.43 2.58 -11.27
C GLY A 311 15.45 1.49 -11.68
N LEU A 312 14.63 0.96 -10.76
CA LEU A 312 13.44 0.19 -11.14
C LEU A 312 12.34 1.12 -11.65
N LEU A 313 12.32 2.38 -11.21
CA LEU A 313 11.37 3.37 -11.70
C LEU A 313 11.62 3.72 -13.17
N ALA A 314 10.68 3.34 -14.02
CA ALA A 314 10.47 3.89 -15.35
C ALA A 314 9.38 4.97 -15.36
N ASP A 315 9.15 5.62 -14.21
CA ASP A 315 8.12 6.66 -14.09
C ASP A 315 8.47 7.84 -15.02
N PRO A 316 7.48 8.39 -15.75
CA PRO A 316 7.67 9.60 -16.53
C PRO A 316 8.06 10.78 -15.64
N TRP A 317 8.87 11.69 -16.16
CA TRP A 317 9.28 12.90 -15.45
C TRP A 317 8.68 14.13 -16.11
N LEU A 318 8.11 15.02 -15.30
CA LEU A 318 7.60 16.32 -15.72
C LEU A 318 8.03 17.39 -14.73
N ASP A 319 8.74 18.40 -15.21
CA ASP A 319 9.24 19.51 -14.38
C ASP A 319 10.13 19.03 -13.21
N ASP A 320 11.02 18.07 -13.50
CA ASP A 320 11.93 17.44 -12.52
C ASP A 320 11.21 16.67 -11.40
N LEU A 321 9.93 16.31 -11.60
CA LEU A 321 9.14 15.52 -10.67
C LEU A 321 8.59 14.26 -11.36
N PRO A 322 8.54 13.11 -10.65
CA PRO A 322 7.93 11.92 -11.21
C PRO A 322 6.42 12.10 -11.35
N VAL A 323 5.87 11.53 -12.41
CA VAL A 323 4.43 11.43 -12.64
C VAL A 323 3.98 10.03 -12.24
N TRP A 324 3.12 9.96 -11.23
CA TRP A 324 2.60 8.70 -10.73
C TRP A 324 1.37 8.25 -11.54
N PRO A 325 1.16 6.92 -11.66
CA PRO A 325 -0.05 6.41 -12.26
C PRO A 325 -1.28 6.80 -11.43
N ASP A 326 -2.44 6.80 -12.09
CA ASP A 326 -3.72 6.93 -11.38
C ASP A 326 -3.97 5.69 -10.49
N GLY A 327 -4.91 5.81 -9.55
CA GLY A 327 -5.37 4.68 -8.76
C GLY A 327 -5.85 3.55 -9.66
N ASN A 328 -5.35 2.33 -9.43
CA ASN A 328 -5.78 1.12 -10.14
C ASN A 328 -6.79 0.28 -9.33
N TRP A 329 -7.29 0.83 -8.23
CA TRP A 329 -8.32 0.23 -7.39
C TRP A 329 -9.72 0.75 -7.74
N ARG A 330 -10.74 -0.09 -7.51
CA ARG A 330 -12.13 0.15 -7.96
C ARG A 330 -12.85 1.28 -7.22
N ASP A 331 -12.40 1.67 -6.04
CA ASP A 331 -13.07 2.71 -5.25
C ASP A 331 -12.92 4.09 -5.89
N ASP A 332 -14.01 4.85 -5.91
CA ASP A 332 -13.99 6.20 -6.45
C ASP A 332 -12.97 7.06 -5.68
N PRO A 333 -12.12 7.84 -6.38
CA PRO A 333 -11.17 8.73 -5.74
C PRO A 333 -11.91 9.75 -4.86
N ALA A 334 -11.61 9.76 -3.56
CA ALA A 334 -12.19 10.74 -2.64
C ALA A 334 -11.33 12.01 -2.57
N VAL A 335 -12.01 13.15 -2.49
CA VAL A 335 -11.38 14.47 -2.36
C VAL A 335 -11.90 15.22 -1.16
N GLY A 336 -10.98 15.67 -0.31
CA GLY A 336 -11.26 16.53 0.84
C GLY A 336 -10.77 17.95 0.62
N ALA A 337 -11.62 18.95 0.83
CA ALA A 337 -11.20 20.35 0.88
C ALA A 337 -11.17 20.83 2.34
N GLN A 338 -10.02 21.36 2.77
CA GLN A 338 -9.79 21.84 4.13
C GLN A 338 -9.37 23.31 4.12
N ALA A 339 -9.77 24.06 5.16
CA ALA A 339 -9.38 25.44 5.39
C ALA A 339 -9.21 25.71 6.90
N THR A 340 -8.32 26.63 7.26
CA THR A 340 -8.10 27.08 8.64
C THR A 340 -8.94 28.33 8.88
N ILE A 341 -9.99 28.19 9.67
CA ILE A 341 -10.88 29.30 10.01
C ILE A 341 -10.71 29.62 11.49
N THR A 342 -10.34 30.87 11.79
CA THR A 342 -10.36 31.40 13.14
C THR A 342 -11.63 32.19 13.34
N ARG A 343 -12.43 31.76 14.32
CA ARG A 343 -13.54 32.55 14.84
C ARG A 343 -12.96 33.64 15.74
N GLN A 344 -13.13 34.90 15.35
CA GLN A 344 -12.81 36.04 16.22
C GLN A 344 -14.14 36.62 16.67
N ASP A 345 -14.70 36.05 17.72
CA ASP A 345 -16.02 36.45 18.19
C ASP A 345 -16.08 36.49 19.72
N PHE A 346 -16.41 37.66 20.24
CA PHE A 346 -16.67 37.92 21.65
C PHE A 346 -18.10 38.50 21.86
N SER A 347 -18.95 38.48 20.83
CA SER A 347 -20.25 39.13 20.78
C SER A 347 -21.38 38.12 20.57
N PRO A 348 -22.63 38.42 20.97
CA PRO A 348 -23.80 37.58 20.67
C PRO A 348 -24.33 37.70 19.22
N ALA A 349 -23.64 38.40 18.32
CA ALA A 349 -24.00 38.50 16.90
C ALA A 349 -23.49 37.29 16.09
N ASP A 350 -23.80 37.23 14.79
CA ASP A 350 -23.22 36.21 13.90
C ASP A 350 -21.69 36.25 13.98
N PRO A 351 -21.04 35.08 14.10
CA PRO A 351 -19.62 35.02 14.40
C PRO A 351 -18.79 35.58 13.25
N TRP A 352 -17.87 36.47 13.57
CA TRP A 352 -16.89 36.92 12.60
C TRP A 352 -15.85 35.81 12.38
N LEU A 353 -15.84 35.27 11.17
CA LEU A 353 -14.94 34.20 10.75
C LEU A 353 -13.85 34.77 9.86
N ARG A 354 -12.60 34.57 10.25
CA ARG A 354 -11.43 34.89 9.43
C ARG A 354 -10.83 33.60 8.90
N ARG A 355 -10.58 33.56 7.60
CA ARG A 355 -9.78 32.51 6.98
C ARG A 355 -8.29 32.86 7.15
N ASP A 356 -7.54 31.97 7.77
CA ASP A 356 -6.11 32.17 8.07
C ASP A 356 -5.19 31.41 7.12
N ASP A 357 -5.71 30.39 6.44
CA ASP A 357 -5.00 29.76 5.34
C ASP A 357 -5.06 30.64 4.08
N PRO A 358 -3.92 30.92 3.44
CA PRO A 358 -3.91 31.66 2.19
C PRO A 358 -4.58 30.88 1.05
N TRP A 359 -4.69 29.55 1.18
CA TRP A 359 -5.25 28.65 0.17
C TRP A 359 -5.91 27.43 0.79
N PRO A 360 -7.00 26.91 0.19
CA PRO A 360 -7.59 25.63 0.62
C PRO A 360 -6.58 24.52 0.40
N THR A 361 -6.53 23.59 1.35
CA THR A 361 -5.77 22.36 1.21
C THR A 361 -6.70 21.31 0.62
N THR A 362 -6.39 20.85 -0.60
CA THR A 362 -7.08 19.71 -1.22
C THR A 362 -6.28 18.45 -0.93
N THR A 363 -6.93 17.38 -0.52
CA THR A 363 -6.33 16.05 -0.42
C THR A 363 -7.00 15.08 -1.37
N PHE A 364 -6.20 14.21 -1.98
CA PHE A 364 -6.61 13.13 -2.87
C PHE A 364 -6.34 11.81 -2.16
N GLN A 365 -7.38 11.02 -1.93
CA GLN A 365 -7.21 9.65 -1.48
C GLN A 365 -7.05 8.75 -2.71
N ARG A 366 -6.02 7.91 -2.70
CA ARG A 366 -5.75 6.92 -3.74
C ARG A 366 -5.48 5.57 -3.12
N ARG A 367 -5.97 4.54 -3.79
CA ARG A 367 -5.70 3.15 -3.46
C ARG A 367 -5.02 2.50 -4.64
N TYR A 368 -3.96 1.76 -4.34
CA TYR A 368 -3.18 1.03 -5.31
C TYR A 368 -3.11 -0.44 -4.93
N LEU A 369 -3.14 -1.29 -5.94
CA LEU A 369 -2.91 -2.72 -5.84
C LEU A 369 -1.65 -3.07 -6.64
N ALA A 370 -0.67 -3.68 -5.98
CA ALA A 370 0.47 -4.29 -6.63
C ALA A 370 0.30 -5.81 -6.56
N SER A 371 0.24 -6.46 -7.72
CA SER A 371 -0.12 -7.88 -7.85
C SER A 371 1.04 -8.78 -8.27
N THR A 372 2.24 -8.22 -8.46
CA THR A 372 3.46 -8.98 -8.73
C THR A 372 4.61 -8.49 -7.84
N PRO A 373 5.63 -9.32 -7.61
CA PRO A 373 6.84 -8.89 -6.90
C PRO A 373 7.52 -7.68 -7.53
N GLU A 374 7.54 -7.58 -8.87
CA GLU A 374 8.11 -6.40 -9.53
C GLU A 374 7.29 -5.14 -9.27
N ASP A 375 5.95 -5.20 -9.37
CA ASP A 375 5.06 -4.07 -9.08
C ASP A 375 5.24 -3.59 -7.65
N ILE A 376 5.37 -4.53 -6.71
CA ILE A 376 5.61 -4.24 -5.29
C ILE A 376 6.96 -3.53 -5.12
N ALA A 377 8.03 -4.02 -5.77
CA ALA A 377 9.34 -3.39 -5.70
C ALA A 377 9.33 -1.96 -6.27
N ILE A 378 8.65 -1.73 -7.39
CA ILE A 378 8.46 -0.41 -7.99
C ILE A 378 7.74 0.51 -7.01
N TRP A 379 6.64 0.07 -6.40
CA TRP A 379 5.91 0.87 -5.40
C TRP A 379 6.76 1.19 -4.18
N ARG A 380 7.56 0.24 -3.70
CA ARG A 380 8.49 0.50 -2.59
C ARG A 380 9.54 1.55 -2.96
N GLU A 381 10.09 1.52 -4.19
CA GLU A 381 10.99 2.57 -4.68
C GLU A 381 10.29 3.94 -4.77
N ARG A 382 9.07 4.00 -5.32
CA ARG A 382 8.27 5.24 -5.35
C ARG A 382 8.09 5.84 -3.97
N LEU A 383 7.67 5.02 -3.00
CA LEU A 383 7.47 5.47 -1.62
C LEU A 383 8.77 5.92 -0.97
N TRP A 384 9.88 5.23 -1.22
CA TRP A 384 11.18 5.62 -0.71
C TRP A 384 11.62 7.00 -1.21
N GLN A 385 11.43 7.28 -2.50
CA GLN A 385 11.75 8.57 -3.10
C GLN A 385 10.92 9.73 -2.52
N THR A 386 9.75 9.49 -1.91
CA THR A 386 8.98 10.57 -1.27
C THR A 386 9.65 11.13 -0.01
N GLU A 387 10.45 10.30 0.68
CA GLU A 387 10.96 10.56 2.03
C GLU A 387 9.86 11.09 2.98
N GLY A 388 8.68 10.46 2.95
CA GLY A 388 7.50 10.92 3.65
C GLY A 388 6.91 12.17 3.00
N ARG A 389 6.74 13.26 3.75
CA ARG A 389 6.14 14.50 3.24
C ARG A 389 7.14 15.43 2.55
N LEU A 390 8.33 14.96 2.16
CA LEU A 390 9.39 15.84 1.63
C LEU A 390 9.23 16.09 0.13
N ASN A 391 9.32 15.05 -0.67
CA ASN A 391 9.41 15.14 -2.13
C ASN A 391 8.01 15.15 -2.77
N ALA A 392 7.90 15.88 -3.87
CA ALA A 392 6.65 16.06 -4.59
C ALA A 392 6.59 15.15 -5.81
N PHE A 393 5.38 14.92 -6.30
CA PHE A 393 5.09 14.13 -7.49
C PHE A 393 3.84 14.68 -8.18
N TRP A 394 3.64 14.34 -9.45
CA TRP A 394 2.40 14.62 -10.17
C TRP A 394 1.45 13.43 -10.07
N LEU A 395 0.15 13.71 -9.94
CA LEU A 395 -0.88 12.70 -9.87
C LEU A 395 -2.11 13.15 -10.68
N PRO A 396 -2.79 12.27 -11.43
CA PRO A 396 -4.10 12.57 -12.00
C PRO A 396 -5.07 13.07 -10.93
N ASP A 397 -5.67 14.25 -11.12
CA ASP A 397 -6.50 14.86 -10.08
C ASP A 397 -7.81 14.09 -9.86
N GLY A 398 -8.29 13.36 -10.88
CA GLY A 398 -9.53 12.57 -10.86
C GLY A 398 -10.80 13.42 -10.72
N LEU A 399 -10.66 14.75 -10.80
CA LEU A 399 -11.74 15.73 -10.61
C LEU A 399 -12.11 16.40 -11.92
N ALA A 400 -11.10 16.80 -12.69
CA ALA A 400 -11.34 17.48 -13.95
C ALA A 400 -11.89 16.50 -14.98
N PRO A 401 -12.91 16.88 -15.76
CA PRO A 401 -13.37 16.06 -16.86
C PRO A 401 -12.24 15.87 -17.86
N ILE A 402 -12.17 14.66 -18.43
CA ILE A 402 -11.26 14.35 -19.52
C ILE A 402 -11.62 15.23 -20.71
N LEU A 403 -10.63 15.96 -21.22
CA LEU A 403 -10.79 16.76 -22.43
C LEU A 403 -10.33 15.94 -23.64
N TRP A 404 -10.85 16.27 -24.82
CA TRP A 404 -10.55 15.59 -26.07
C TRP A 404 -9.95 16.56 -27.06
N VAL A 405 -8.80 16.20 -27.64
CA VAL A 405 -8.14 16.98 -28.69
C VAL A 405 -9.01 16.96 -29.95
N ARG A 406 -9.35 18.14 -30.46
CA ARG A 406 -10.23 18.35 -31.62
C ARG A 406 -9.49 18.48 -32.93
N PHE A 407 -8.27 18.97 -32.86
CA PHE A 407 -7.40 19.13 -34.01
C PHE A 407 -6.04 18.65 -33.61
N GLU A 408 -5.44 17.92 -34.53
CA GLU A 408 -4.04 17.58 -34.52
C GLU A 408 -3.16 18.80 -34.17
N ALA A 409 -2.14 18.58 -33.34
CA ALA A 409 -1.19 19.61 -32.92
C ALA A 409 0.25 19.13 -33.11
N ASP A 410 1.09 20.01 -33.64
CA ASP A 410 2.52 19.80 -33.87
C ASP A 410 3.36 20.16 -32.63
N PRO A 411 4.56 19.58 -32.44
CA PRO A 411 5.50 20.01 -31.39
C PRO A 411 5.79 21.52 -31.32
N GLU A 412 5.71 22.24 -32.44
CA GLU A 412 5.86 23.69 -32.50
C GLU A 412 4.60 24.46 -32.06
N ASP A 413 3.45 23.79 -31.95
CA ASP A 413 2.20 24.40 -31.52
C ASP A 413 2.23 24.68 -30.01
N GLY A 414 2.11 25.96 -29.64
CA GLY A 414 2.04 26.39 -28.24
C GLY A 414 0.68 26.17 -27.57
N PHE A 415 -0.24 25.41 -28.18
CA PHE A 415 -1.59 25.19 -27.66
C PHE A 415 -2.24 23.91 -28.20
N LEU A 416 -3.21 23.38 -27.43
CA LEU A 416 -4.12 22.31 -27.86
C LEU A 416 -5.54 22.85 -28.00
N ARG A 417 -6.20 22.54 -29.12
CA ARG A 417 -7.65 22.76 -29.28
C ARG A 417 -8.39 21.55 -28.74
N VAL A 418 -9.22 21.77 -27.73
CA VAL A 418 -9.87 20.72 -26.96
C VAL A 418 -11.36 20.94 -26.80
N GLU A 419 -12.08 19.86 -26.54
CA GLU A 419 -13.46 19.86 -26.11
C GLU A 419 -13.62 19.16 -24.77
N GLY A 420 -14.51 19.68 -23.93
CA GLY A 420 -14.96 19.05 -22.71
C GLY A 420 -15.92 19.96 -21.94
N GLN A 421 -16.64 19.37 -20.99
CA GLN A 421 -17.57 20.11 -20.14
C GLN A 421 -16.80 20.93 -19.10
N ASP A 422 -17.35 22.08 -18.69
CA ASP A 422 -16.87 22.89 -17.56
C ASP A 422 -15.38 23.21 -17.54
N LEU A 423 -14.78 23.35 -18.73
CA LEU A 423 -13.35 23.57 -18.91
C LEU A 423 -12.84 24.82 -18.15
N SER A 424 -13.64 25.89 -18.04
CA SER A 424 -13.30 27.05 -17.23
C SER A 424 -13.34 26.79 -15.72
N ALA A 425 -14.07 25.80 -15.21
CA ALA A 425 -14.10 25.49 -13.79
C ALA A 425 -12.80 24.80 -13.34
N PHE A 426 -12.23 23.93 -14.18
CA PHE A 426 -11.08 23.09 -13.81
C PHE A 426 -9.75 23.60 -14.37
N TRP A 427 -9.76 24.25 -15.54
CA TRP A 427 -8.55 24.68 -16.25
C TRP A 427 -8.32 26.20 -16.22
N HIS A 428 -8.95 26.91 -15.28
CA HIS A 428 -8.76 28.35 -15.08
C HIS A 428 -7.36 28.73 -14.54
N ARG A 429 -6.52 27.76 -14.16
CA ARG A 429 -5.17 27.99 -13.66
C ARG A 429 -4.16 27.08 -14.36
N PRO A 430 -2.87 27.47 -14.41
CA PRO A 430 -1.79 26.59 -14.82
C PRO A 430 -1.86 25.24 -14.10
N ALA A 431 -1.79 24.16 -14.86
CA ALA A 431 -1.74 22.79 -14.37
C ALA A 431 -0.80 21.95 -15.24
N ALA A 432 -0.41 20.77 -14.78
CA ALA A 432 0.17 19.77 -15.66
C ALA A 432 -0.95 18.94 -16.31
N CYS A 433 -0.65 18.30 -17.44
CA CYS A 433 -1.54 17.34 -18.06
C CYS A 433 -0.79 16.11 -18.57
N LEU A 434 -1.50 14.98 -18.54
CA LEU A 434 -1.17 13.76 -19.26
C LEU A 434 -1.99 13.76 -20.55
N ILE A 435 -1.32 13.56 -21.68
CA ILE A 435 -1.93 13.41 -22.99
C ILE A 435 -1.82 11.94 -23.39
N VAL A 436 -2.96 11.28 -23.57
CA VAL A 436 -3.03 9.87 -23.98
C VAL A 436 -3.55 9.80 -25.40
N HIS A 437 -2.70 9.35 -26.32
CA HIS A 437 -3.02 9.16 -27.73
C HIS A 437 -3.99 7.98 -27.93
N PRO A 438 -4.69 7.91 -29.07
CA PRO A 438 -5.59 6.81 -29.39
C PRO A 438 -4.92 5.43 -29.45
N ASP A 439 -3.62 5.37 -29.77
CA ASP A 439 -2.81 4.15 -29.82
C ASP A 439 -2.22 3.75 -28.45
N GLY A 440 -2.43 4.58 -27.42
CA GLY A 440 -1.91 4.36 -26.07
C GLY A 440 -0.59 5.06 -25.77
N TYR A 441 0.04 5.74 -26.74
CA TYR A 441 1.21 6.58 -26.47
C TYR A 441 0.86 7.70 -25.47
N GLN A 442 1.79 7.99 -24.56
CA GLN A 442 1.60 8.97 -23.50
C GLN A 442 2.70 10.02 -23.55
N GLN A 443 2.31 11.28 -23.44
CA GLN A 443 3.22 12.40 -23.25
C GLN A 443 2.64 13.39 -22.23
N TYR A 444 3.48 14.29 -21.74
CA TYR A 444 3.16 15.14 -20.60
C TYR A 444 3.46 16.60 -20.93
N ALA A 445 2.62 17.52 -20.48
CA ALA A 445 2.83 18.94 -20.71
C ALA A 445 2.42 19.80 -19.52
N LEU A 446 3.04 20.97 -19.41
CA LEU A 446 2.62 22.05 -18.53
C LEU A 446 1.71 22.99 -19.30
N THR A 447 0.59 23.38 -18.70
CA THR A 447 -0.35 24.37 -19.23
C THR A 447 -0.13 25.74 -18.60
N ALA A 448 -0.40 26.80 -19.35
CA ALA A 448 -0.32 28.19 -18.89
C ALA A 448 -1.72 28.73 -18.57
N THR A 449 -2.62 28.74 -19.54
CA THR A 449 -3.97 29.29 -19.41
C THR A 449 -4.94 28.54 -20.30
N CYS A 450 -6.20 28.49 -19.92
CA CYS A 450 -7.26 27.99 -20.77
C CYS A 450 -8.22 29.11 -21.16
N HIS A 451 -8.55 29.21 -22.44
CA HIS A 451 -9.53 30.17 -22.96
C HIS A 451 -10.55 29.50 -23.87
N LEU A 452 -11.67 30.19 -24.10
CA LEU A 452 -12.73 29.74 -24.99
C LEU A 452 -12.63 30.51 -26.30
N ASP A 453 -12.30 29.81 -27.39
CA ASP A 453 -12.31 30.32 -28.76
C ASP A 453 -12.85 29.24 -29.70
N GLN A 454 -14.13 29.33 -30.06
CA GLN A 454 -14.85 28.33 -30.86
C GLN A 454 -14.69 26.88 -30.34
N GLY A 455 -14.47 26.74 -29.03
CA GLY A 455 -14.02 25.52 -28.36
C GLY A 455 -13.10 25.87 -27.19
N GLY A 456 -12.55 24.87 -26.51
CA GLY A 456 -11.51 25.08 -25.51
C GLY A 456 -10.13 25.18 -26.16
N VAL A 457 -9.31 26.10 -25.69
CA VAL A 457 -7.90 26.20 -26.08
C VAL A 457 -7.04 26.15 -24.82
N LEU A 458 -6.24 25.09 -24.71
CA LEU A 458 -5.23 24.93 -23.66
C LEU A 458 -3.92 25.48 -24.17
N VAL A 459 -3.49 26.63 -23.66
CA VAL A 459 -2.17 27.17 -23.95
C VAL A 459 -1.13 26.39 -23.16
N LEU A 460 -0.08 25.92 -23.84
CA LEU A 460 0.99 25.16 -23.22
C LEU A 460 2.13 26.10 -22.78
N ARG A 461 2.69 25.79 -21.63
CA ARG A 461 3.89 26.42 -21.08
C ARG A 461 5.15 25.62 -21.42
N SER A 462 5.03 24.30 -21.47
CA SER A 462 6.03 23.43 -22.10
C SER A 462 5.67 23.24 -23.57
N GLY A 463 6.64 22.85 -24.39
CA GLY A 463 6.33 22.28 -25.71
C GLY A 463 5.67 20.90 -25.57
N LEU A 464 5.26 20.35 -26.71
CA LEU A 464 4.90 18.94 -26.84
C LEU A 464 6.15 18.15 -27.22
N ASP A 465 6.28 16.92 -26.71
CA ASP A 465 7.42 16.06 -27.04
C ASP A 465 7.29 15.46 -28.44
N ASP A 466 6.05 15.19 -28.85
CA ASP A 466 5.71 14.63 -30.15
C ASP A 466 4.33 15.15 -30.58
N TRP A 467 3.99 14.92 -31.85
CA TRP A 467 2.71 15.25 -32.45
C TRP A 467 1.53 14.67 -31.66
N VAL A 468 0.46 15.44 -31.51
CA VAL A 468 -0.74 15.03 -30.78
C VAL A 468 -1.89 14.84 -31.75
N PRO A 469 -2.34 13.59 -32.01
CA PRO A 469 -3.43 13.33 -32.94
C PRO A 469 -4.78 13.80 -32.40
N GLU A 470 -5.71 14.11 -33.32
CA GLU A 470 -7.12 14.29 -33.00
C GLU A 470 -7.67 13.06 -32.25
N GLY A 471 -8.53 13.29 -31.25
CA GLY A 471 -9.09 12.24 -30.41
C GLY A 471 -8.20 11.83 -29.24
N SER A 472 -6.99 12.41 -29.10
CA SER A 472 -6.19 12.26 -27.88
C SER A 472 -6.94 12.78 -26.66
N ARG A 473 -6.76 12.09 -25.52
CA ARG A 473 -7.35 12.48 -24.23
C ARG A 473 -6.38 13.33 -23.45
N VAL A 474 -6.86 14.40 -22.83
CA VAL A 474 -6.09 15.26 -21.94
C VAL A 474 -6.64 15.13 -20.52
N ILE A 475 -5.79 14.65 -19.62
CA ILE A 475 -6.10 14.38 -18.21
C ILE A 475 -5.32 15.38 -17.36
N ARG A 476 -5.98 16.03 -16.41
CA ARG A 476 -5.33 17.01 -15.55
C ARG A 476 -4.51 16.34 -14.46
N LEU A 477 -3.30 16.84 -14.25
CA LEU A 477 -2.40 16.43 -13.19
C LEU A 477 -2.31 17.52 -12.11
N ALA A 478 -2.37 17.09 -10.86
CA ALA A 478 -2.14 17.91 -9.69
C ALA A 478 -0.77 17.62 -9.08
N ARG A 479 -0.01 18.67 -8.78
CA ARG A 479 1.24 18.56 -8.02
C ARG A 479 0.91 18.23 -6.58
N CYS A 480 1.43 17.13 -6.07
CA CYS A 480 1.10 16.62 -4.76
C CYS A 480 2.34 16.23 -3.94
N ARG A 481 2.12 16.00 -2.65
CA ARG A 481 3.03 15.28 -1.72
C ARG A 481 2.20 14.34 -0.87
N LEU A 482 2.84 13.40 -0.19
CA LEU A 482 2.15 12.67 0.86
C LEU A 482 1.69 13.62 1.97
N ASP A 483 0.49 13.38 2.50
CA ASP A 483 -0.10 14.19 3.59
C ASP A 483 0.48 13.80 4.97
N HIS A 484 0.99 12.57 5.08
CA HIS A 484 1.49 11.95 6.30
C HIS A 484 2.87 11.34 6.08
N ASP A 485 3.68 11.27 7.14
CA ASP A 485 4.98 10.58 7.09
C ASP A 485 4.86 9.06 7.26
N ALA A 486 3.68 8.58 7.63
CA ALA A 486 3.43 7.16 7.86
C ALA A 486 2.50 6.60 6.80
N ILE A 487 2.86 5.44 6.27
CA ILE A 487 2.13 4.74 5.22
C ILE A 487 1.97 3.29 5.66
N ASP A 488 0.75 2.79 5.58
CA ASP A 488 0.43 1.40 5.87
C ASP A 488 0.32 0.64 4.53
N LEU A 489 1.04 -0.47 4.45
CA LEU A 489 1.05 -1.43 3.35
C LEU A 489 0.34 -2.70 3.82
N TYR A 490 -0.74 -3.06 3.15
CA TYR A 490 -1.57 -4.21 3.51
C TYR A 490 -1.20 -5.40 2.62
N TRP A 491 -0.41 -6.32 3.16
CA TRP A 491 0.00 -7.53 2.46
C TRP A 491 -1.10 -8.58 2.61
N HIS A 492 -1.78 -8.89 1.52
CA HIS A 492 -2.80 -9.95 1.46
C HIS A 492 -2.17 -11.31 1.13
N SER A 493 -1.00 -11.30 0.50
CA SER A 493 -0.12 -12.44 0.28
C SER A 493 1.31 -11.93 -0.01
N PRO A 494 2.31 -12.82 -0.16
CA PRO A 494 3.65 -12.42 -0.64
C PRO A 494 3.67 -11.71 -2.00
N THR A 495 2.61 -11.87 -2.82
CA THR A 495 2.52 -11.31 -4.18
C THR A 495 1.45 -10.25 -4.34
N LEU A 496 0.66 -9.98 -3.30
CA LEU A 496 -0.47 -9.05 -3.35
C LEU A 496 -0.40 -8.01 -2.24
N LEU A 497 -0.18 -6.76 -2.63
CA LEU A 497 -0.04 -5.62 -1.72
C LEU A 497 -1.05 -4.52 -2.06
N GLU A 498 -1.82 -4.12 -1.06
CA GLU A 498 -2.67 -2.93 -1.12
C GLU A 498 -1.99 -1.74 -0.43
N ILE A 499 -2.08 -0.58 -1.05
CA ILE A 499 -1.47 0.67 -0.60
C ILE A 499 -2.53 1.77 -0.58
N ALA A 500 -2.82 2.31 0.60
CA ALA A 500 -3.72 3.44 0.75
C ALA A 500 -2.92 4.72 1.01
N LEU A 501 -2.98 5.68 0.07
CA LEU A 501 -2.25 6.94 0.14
C LEU A 501 -3.21 8.12 0.22
N THR A 502 -2.81 9.11 1.02
CA THR A 502 -3.43 10.43 1.01
C THR A 502 -2.39 11.42 0.51
N ALA A 503 -2.66 12.00 -0.66
CA ALA A 503 -1.80 12.98 -1.31
C ALA A 503 -2.38 14.39 -1.12
N ARG A 504 -1.59 15.32 -0.60
CA ARG A 504 -1.96 16.73 -0.47
C ARG A 504 -1.56 17.48 -1.73
N GLN A 505 -2.53 18.17 -2.34
CA GLN A 505 -2.27 19.12 -3.43
C GLN A 505 -1.40 20.28 -2.93
N LEU A 506 -0.34 20.56 -3.66
CA LEU A 506 0.50 21.72 -3.42
C LEU A 506 -0.06 22.95 -4.13
N PRO A 507 0.14 24.15 -3.55
CA PRO A 507 -0.13 25.38 -4.27
C PRO A 507 0.77 25.47 -5.51
N GLU A 508 0.30 26.19 -6.52
CA GLU A 508 1.09 26.47 -7.71
C GLU A 508 2.42 27.13 -7.33
N PRO A 509 3.55 26.70 -7.93
CA PRO A 509 4.82 27.36 -7.71
C PRO A 509 4.72 28.80 -8.20
N ARG A 510 4.67 29.76 -7.27
CA ARG A 510 4.98 31.15 -7.58
C ARG A 510 6.42 31.14 -8.07
N GLY A 511 6.74 31.83 -9.16
CA GLY A 511 8.00 31.77 -9.91
C GLY A 511 9.33 31.95 -9.15
N ASN A 512 9.33 31.94 -7.81
CA ASN A 512 10.48 31.89 -6.92
C ASN A 512 10.88 30.48 -6.47
N ASP A 513 10.07 29.43 -6.69
CA ASP A 513 10.46 28.06 -6.29
C ASP A 513 11.66 27.52 -7.09
N ARG A 514 12.02 28.20 -8.19
CA ARG A 514 13.14 27.88 -9.09
C ARG A 514 14.36 28.79 -8.93
N GLN A 515 14.44 29.66 -7.92
CA GLN A 515 15.74 30.25 -7.58
C GLN A 515 16.62 29.16 -6.96
N THR A 516 17.40 28.53 -7.83
CA THR A 516 18.70 27.93 -7.58
C THR A 516 19.37 28.53 -6.33
N TYR A 517 19.35 27.77 -5.22
CA TYR A 517 20.44 27.80 -4.24
C TYR A 517 21.56 26.86 -4.72
N GLY A 518 21.88 26.94 -6.01
CA GLY A 518 23.08 26.39 -6.61
C GLY A 518 23.90 27.58 -7.09
N GLU A 519 25.16 27.63 -6.66
CA GLU A 519 26.13 28.70 -6.89
C GLU A 519 25.97 29.92 -5.98
N TYR A 520 26.55 29.85 -4.78
CA TYR A 520 27.58 30.76 -4.26
C TYR A 520 27.86 30.45 -2.77
N ALA A 521 28.91 29.65 -2.52
CA ALA A 521 29.94 29.87 -1.49
C ALA A 521 30.74 28.57 -1.27
N VAL A 522 31.95 28.55 -1.84
CA VAL A 522 33.12 27.85 -1.29
C VAL A 522 33.53 28.54 0.01
#